data_AF-A0A2Z3JAJ4-F1
#
_entry.id   AF-A0A2Z3JAJ4-F1
#
_cell.length_a   1.000
_cell.length_b   1.000
_cell.length_c   1.000
_cell.angle_alpha   90.00
_cell.angle_beta   90.00
_cell.angle_gamma   90.00
#
_symmetry.space_group_name_H-M   'P 1'
#
loop_
_entity.id
_entity.type
_entity.pdbx_description
1 polymer ?
#
loop_
_entity_poly.entity_id
_entity_poly.type
_entity_poly.pdbx_seq_one_letter_code
_entity_poly.pdbx_strand_id
1 'polypeptide(L)'
;MKKTLGFLLVMGTLGWMSSALATDYVTESNLTGFQLPKGALELTDDDFPDEMVSLLEDVAQGMNGKCQYHELLVWDGGNVDSLAEALVARIPSTFTFKELEAGAIDKNSNYEEFSLTSSKVWYAAVWMDSPENVLLGWCSVVKK
;
A
#
# COMPACT_ATOMS: atom_id res chain seq x y z
N MET A 1 -56.30 -50.81 -5.97
CA MET A 1 -55.58 -51.36 -7.13
C MET A 1 -55.05 -50.21 -7.98
N LYS A 2 -53.80 -50.37 -8.43
CA LYS A 2 -53.05 -49.65 -9.49
C LYS A 2 -52.59 -48.21 -9.22
N LYS A 3 -51.27 -48.09 -9.42
CA LYS A 3 -50.32 -47.00 -9.18
C LYS A 3 -50.17 -46.15 -10.45
N THR A 4 -49.78 -44.88 -10.31
CA THR A 4 -48.78 -44.28 -11.20
C THR A 4 -48.08 -43.08 -10.56
N LEU A 5 -46.77 -43.02 -10.82
CA LEU A 5 -45.75 -42.09 -10.35
C LEU A 5 -46.01 -40.62 -10.73
N GLY A 6 -45.49 -39.71 -9.90
CA GLY A 6 -45.19 -38.32 -10.25
C GLY A 6 -44.05 -37.81 -9.38
N PHE A 7 -42.83 -37.94 -9.87
CA PHE A 7 -41.58 -37.42 -9.30
C PHE A 7 -41.54 -35.90 -9.55
N LEU A 8 -41.33 -35.08 -8.52
CA LEU A 8 -40.97 -33.66 -8.69
C LEU A 8 -39.90 -33.30 -7.66
N LEU A 9 -38.65 -33.30 -8.16
CA LEU A 9 -37.50 -32.63 -7.58
C LEU A 9 -37.76 -31.11 -7.57
N VAL A 10 -37.73 -30.49 -6.39
CA VAL A 10 -37.56 -29.04 -6.29
C VAL A 10 -36.11 -28.78 -5.87
N MET A 11 -35.29 -28.54 -6.89
CA MET A 11 -34.02 -27.81 -6.77
C MET A 11 -34.36 -26.35 -6.49
N GLY A 12 -33.96 -25.84 -5.33
CA GLY A 12 -34.16 -24.45 -4.90
C GLY A 12 -32.85 -23.80 -4.48
N THR A 13 -32.09 -23.35 -5.48
CA THR A 13 -31.18 -22.20 -5.45
C THR A 13 -30.33 -21.99 -4.20
N LEU A 14 -29.12 -22.57 -4.19
CA LEU A 14 -27.97 -21.97 -3.51
C LEU A 14 -27.69 -20.61 -4.18
N GLY A 15 -28.20 -19.54 -3.57
CA GLY A 15 -27.79 -18.19 -3.91
C GLY A 15 -26.29 -18.08 -3.72
N TRP A 16 -25.56 -17.88 -4.80
CA TRP A 16 -24.17 -17.46 -4.76
C TRP A 16 -24.12 -16.11 -4.04
N MET A 17 -23.70 -16.15 -2.78
CA MET A 17 -23.20 -14.97 -2.11
C MET A 17 -21.86 -14.64 -2.78
N SER A 18 -21.90 -13.76 -3.78
CA SER A 18 -20.72 -13.02 -4.20
C SER A 18 -20.35 -12.08 -3.06
N SER A 19 -19.60 -12.59 -2.09
CA SER A 19 -18.91 -11.76 -1.12
C SER A 19 -17.80 -11.01 -1.86
N ALA A 20 -18.13 -9.88 -2.46
CA ALA A 20 -17.13 -8.87 -2.71
C ALA A 20 -16.64 -8.43 -1.33
N LEU A 21 -15.44 -8.87 -0.95
CA LEU A 21 -14.73 -8.27 0.17
C LEU A 21 -14.41 -6.84 -0.26
N ALA A 22 -15.27 -5.90 0.12
CA ALA A 22 -14.94 -4.48 0.04
C ALA A 22 -13.85 -4.24 1.08
N THR A 23 -12.60 -4.15 0.65
CA THR A 23 -11.53 -3.60 1.49
C THR A 23 -11.86 -2.13 1.68
N ASP A 24 -12.29 -1.75 2.87
CA ASP A 24 -12.57 -0.35 3.18
C ASP A 24 -11.28 0.48 3.10
N TYR A 25 -11.40 1.73 2.63
CA TYR A 25 -10.26 2.64 2.59
C TYR A 25 -9.69 2.89 3.99
N VAL A 26 -8.38 2.77 4.12
CA VAL A 26 -7.65 3.11 5.34
C VAL A 26 -7.44 4.62 5.41
N THR A 27 -7.53 5.18 6.62
CA THR A 27 -7.37 6.64 6.85
C THR A 27 -6.14 6.97 7.69
N GLU A 28 -5.48 5.95 8.23
CA GLU A 28 -4.27 6.05 9.02
C GLU A 28 -3.37 4.88 8.64
N SER A 29 -2.07 5.14 8.58
CA SER A 29 -1.04 4.14 8.36
C SER A 29 -0.89 3.25 9.59
N ASN A 30 -0.90 1.94 9.39
CA ASN A 30 -0.62 0.98 10.46
C ASN A 30 0.85 1.02 10.91
N LEU A 31 1.78 1.36 10.00
CA LEU A 31 3.22 1.41 10.32
C LEU A 31 3.62 2.70 11.06
N THR A 32 3.09 3.83 10.62
CA THR A 32 3.54 5.16 11.05
C THR A 32 2.56 5.86 11.99
N GLY A 33 1.29 5.47 11.96
CA GLY A 33 0.19 6.19 12.63
C GLY A 33 -0.13 7.55 11.98
N PHE A 34 0.40 7.83 10.79
CA PHE A 34 0.12 9.08 10.10
C PHE A 34 -1.22 9.02 9.40
N GLN A 35 -1.95 10.14 9.41
CA GLN A 35 -3.17 10.27 8.65
C GLN A 35 -2.87 10.26 7.16
N LEU A 36 -3.57 9.39 6.44
CA LEU A 36 -3.37 9.16 5.02
C LEU A 36 -4.27 10.07 4.15
N PRO A 37 -3.82 10.43 2.93
CA PRO A 37 -4.70 10.94 1.90
C PRO A 37 -5.89 10.01 1.67
N LYS A 38 -7.06 10.58 1.35
CA LYS A 38 -8.26 9.79 1.11
C LYS A 38 -8.07 8.81 -0.03
N GLY A 39 -8.71 7.65 0.07
CA GLY A 39 -8.70 6.63 -0.99
C GLY A 39 -7.56 5.62 -0.90
N ALA A 40 -6.80 5.62 0.19
CA ALA A 40 -5.75 4.64 0.43
C ALA A 40 -6.36 3.27 0.71
N LEU A 41 -5.91 2.24 0.01
CA LEU A 41 -6.15 0.84 0.34
C LEU A 41 -4.83 0.23 0.81
N GLU A 42 -4.86 -0.50 1.92
CA GLU A 42 -3.71 -1.27 2.36
C GLU A 42 -3.71 -2.64 1.67
N LEU A 43 -2.59 -2.99 1.07
CA LEU A 43 -2.38 -4.28 0.44
C LEU A 43 -1.56 -5.20 1.35
N THR A 44 -1.63 -6.50 1.09
CA THR A 44 -0.92 -7.49 1.89
C THR A 44 0.54 -7.63 1.44
N ASP A 45 1.39 -8.22 2.29
CA ASP A 45 2.81 -8.40 1.99
C ASP A 45 3.06 -9.17 0.67
N ASP A 46 2.17 -10.10 0.30
CA ASP A 46 2.25 -10.86 -0.95
C ASP A 46 1.99 -10.00 -2.20
N ASP A 47 1.46 -8.79 -2.04
CA ASP A 47 1.14 -7.85 -3.13
C ASP A 47 2.28 -6.85 -3.40
N PHE A 48 3.39 -6.90 -2.64
CA PHE A 48 4.51 -6.00 -2.85
C PHE A 48 5.23 -6.26 -4.19
N PRO A 49 5.41 -5.24 -5.04
CA PRO A 49 6.30 -5.37 -6.18
C PRO A 49 7.73 -5.61 -5.74
N ASP A 50 8.41 -6.60 -6.32
CA ASP A 50 9.83 -6.92 -6.01
C ASP A 50 10.74 -5.68 -6.12
N GLU A 51 10.48 -4.84 -7.11
CA GLU A 51 11.22 -3.58 -7.32
C GLU A 51 11.03 -2.60 -6.16
N MET A 52 9.80 -2.46 -5.65
CA MET A 52 9.53 -1.62 -4.49
C MET A 52 10.29 -2.11 -3.25
N VAL A 53 10.30 -3.43 -3.03
CA VAL A 53 11.04 -4.04 -1.90
C VAL A 53 12.54 -3.74 -2.04
N SER A 54 13.09 -3.88 -3.25
CA SER A 54 14.50 -3.56 -3.51
C SER A 54 14.83 -2.10 -3.19
N LEU A 55 14.02 -1.15 -3.69
CA LEU A 55 14.21 0.28 -3.45
C LEU A 55 14.11 0.61 -1.94
N LEU A 56 13.14 0.02 -1.23
CA LEU A 56 13.00 0.21 0.23
C LEU A 56 14.23 -0.29 1.00
N GLU A 57 14.77 -1.45 0.63
CA GLU A 57 15.99 -1.98 1.25
C GLU A 57 17.21 -1.12 0.94
N ASP A 58 17.32 -0.56 -0.27
CA ASP A 58 18.41 0.35 -0.66
C ASP A 58 18.36 1.66 0.13
N VAL A 59 17.17 2.25 0.28
CA VAL A 59 16.96 3.43 1.15
C VAL A 59 17.33 3.10 2.59
N ALA A 60 16.83 1.97 3.14
CA ALA A 60 17.12 1.56 4.51
C ALA A 60 18.63 1.32 4.73
N GLN A 61 19.33 0.75 3.74
CA GLN A 61 20.78 0.59 3.75
C GLN A 61 21.51 1.93 3.72
N GLY A 62 21.06 2.88 2.89
CA GLY A 62 21.57 4.25 2.85
C GLY A 62 21.42 4.99 4.19
N MET A 63 20.40 4.60 4.99
CA MET A 63 20.19 5.05 6.37
C MET A 63 21.03 4.27 7.41
N ASN A 64 21.93 3.40 6.98
CA ASN A 64 22.72 2.49 7.81
C ASN A 64 21.84 1.55 8.68
N GLY A 65 20.75 1.06 8.10
CA GLY A 65 19.82 0.14 8.72
C GLY A 65 19.38 -0.99 7.79
N LYS A 66 18.24 -1.59 8.13
CA LYS A 66 17.50 -2.57 7.32
C LYS A 66 16.00 -2.42 7.59
N CYS A 67 15.18 -2.82 6.64
CA CYS A 67 13.73 -2.88 6.87
C CYS A 67 13.38 -3.98 7.89
N GLN A 68 12.36 -3.70 8.72
CA GLN A 68 11.82 -4.66 9.68
C GLN A 68 10.36 -4.99 9.41
N TYR A 69 9.52 -3.97 9.23
CA TYR A 69 8.10 -4.09 8.94
C TYR A 69 7.80 -3.23 7.73
N HIS A 70 7.03 -3.76 6.79
CA HIS A 70 6.60 -3.08 5.58
C HIS A 70 5.11 -2.75 5.67
N GLU A 71 4.69 -1.70 4.98
CA GLU A 71 3.29 -1.43 4.67
C GLU A 71 3.21 -0.91 3.23
N LEU A 72 2.23 -1.42 2.49
CA LEU A 72 1.95 -1.04 1.10
C LEU A 72 0.57 -0.42 1.03
N LEU A 73 0.52 0.79 0.50
CA LEU A 73 -0.71 1.53 0.27
C LEU A 73 -0.87 1.77 -1.23
N VAL A 74 -2.09 1.62 -1.73
CA VAL A 74 -2.45 1.90 -3.12
C VAL A 74 -3.60 2.90 -3.20
N TRP A 75 -3.52 3.78 -4.20
CA TRP A 75 -4.61 4.63 -4.65
C TRP A 75 -4.94 4.27 -6.10
N ASP A 76 -6.23 3.99 -6.36
CA ASP A 76 -6.76 3.76 -7.70
C ASP A 76 -6.72 5.08 -8.49
N GLY A 77 -5.66 5.24 -9.28
CA GLY A 77 -5.29 6.49 -9.91
C GLY A 77 -4.95 7.62 -8.92
N GLY A 78 -4.66 8.80 -9.47
CA GLY A 78 -4.27 9.97 -8.70
C GLY A 78 -3.07 10.67 -9.33
N ASN A 79 -2.73 11.84 -8.81
CA ASN A 79 -1.48 12.50 -9.11
C ASN A 79 -0.59 12.35 -7.88
N VAL A 80 0.57 11.70 -8.05
CA VAL A 80 1.51 11.41 -6.97
C VAL A 80 1.91 12.67 -6.21
N ASP A 81 2.14 13.79 -6.90
CA ASP A 81 2.52 15.06 -6.26
C ASP A 81 1.44 15.55 -5.27
N SER A 82 0.16 15.44 -5.66
CA SER A 82 -0.98 15.84 -4.83
C SER A 82 -1.15 14.93 -3.62
N LEU A 83 -0.89 13.62 -3.78
CA LEU A 83 -0.93 12.65 -2.68
C LEU A 83 0.24 12.89 -1.71
N ALA A 84 1.44 13.10 -2.24
CA ALA A 84 2.65 13.40 -1.47
C ALA A 84 2.49 14.71 -0.69
N GLU A 85 2.00 15.79 -1.32
CA GLU A 85 1.73 17.06 -0.64
C GLU A 85 0.70 16.87 0.50
N ALA A 86 -0.38 16.13 0.23
CA ALA A 86 -1.40 15.85 1.23
C ALA A 86 -0.87 15.00 2.40
N LEU A 87 0.02 14.05 2.14
CA LEU A 87 0.68 13.25 3.18
C LEU A 87 1.65 14.11 4.00
N VAL A 88 2.53 14.88 3.36
CA VAL A 88 3.51 15.75 4.02
C VAL A 88 2.83 16.77 4.93
N ALA A 89 1.67 17.31 4.53
CA ALA A 89 0.88 18.20 5.36
C ALA A 89 0.35 17.56 6.67
N ARG A 90 0.33 16.21 6.75
CA ARG A 90 -0.11 15.44 7.92
C ARG A 90 1.05 14.87 8.75
N ILE A 91 2.27 14.89 8.22
CA ILE A 91 3.44 14.40 8.93
C ILE A 91 3.73 15.33 10.12
N PRO A 92 3.85 14.81 11.36
CA PRO A 92 4.16 15.63 12.51
C PRO A 92 5.52 16.34 12.36
N SER A 93 5.61 17.59 12.81
CA SER A 93 6.84 18.40 12.70
C SER A 93 8.05 17.85 13.47
N THR A 94 7.86 16.80 14.27
CA THR A 94 8.95 16.06 14.94
C THR A 94 9.70 15.13 13.99
N PHE A 95 9.18 14.90 12.79
CA PHE A 95 9.84 14.14 11.74
C PHE A 95 10.60 15.08 10.80
N THR A 96 11.79 14.64 10.42
CA THR A 96 12.57 15.23 9.33
C THR A 96 12.27 14.46 8.07
N PHE A 97 11.69 15.14 7.08
CA PHE A 97 11.51 14.64 5.73
C PHE A 97 12.76 14.91 4.90
N LYS A 98 13.21 13.91 4.15
CA LYS A 98 14.33 14.04 3.21
C LYS A 98 14.03 13.21 1.97
N GLU A 99 13.85 13.90 0.85
CA GLU A 99 13.88 13.33 -0.51
C GLU A 99 15.30 12.83 -0.83
N LEU A 100 15.40 11.69 -1.49
CA LEU A 100 16.66 10.99 -1.73
C LEU A 100 16.97 10.89 -3.22
N GLU A 101 16.15 10.15 -3.95
CA GLU A 101 16.34 9.87 -5.36
C GLU A 101 14.97 9.76 -6.05
N ALA A 102 14.92 10.07 -7.33
CA ALA A 102 13.75 9.83 -8.16
C ALA A 102 14.20 9.35 -9.54
N GLY A 103 13.42 8.47 -10.16
CA GLY A 103 13.80 7.86 -11.41
C GLY A 103 12.62 7.25 -12.17
N ALA A 104 12.92 6.76 -13.36
CA ALA A 104 11.98 6.00 -14.17
C ALA A 104 12.20 4.50 -13.94
N ILE A 105 11.12 3.79 -13.70
CA ILE A 105 11.08 2.32 -13.72
C ILE A 105 11.04 1.86 -15.18
N ASP A 106 10.10 2.44 -15.92
CA ASP A 106 9.91 2.19 -17.34
C ASP A 106 9.43 3.48 -18.07
N LYS A 107 8.87 3.35 -19.27
CA LYS A 107 8.44 4.52 -20.06
C LYS A 107 7.22 5.25 -19.49
N ASN A 108 6.44 4.59 -18.66
CA ASN A 108 5.16 5.03 -18.14
C ASN A 108 5.12 5.05 -16.61
N SER A 109 6.15 4.54 -15.95
CA SER A 109 6.18 4.38 -14.49
C SER A 109 7.43 5.01 -13.90
N ASN A 110 7.28 5.72 -12.78
CA ASN A 110 8.36 6.41 -12.07
C ASN A 110 8.36 6.04 -10.59
N TYR A 111 9.48 6.33 -9.91
CA TYR A 111 9.60 6.21 -8.48
C TYR A 111 10.21 7.47 -7.85
N GLU A 112 9.90 7.68 -6.57
CA GLU A 112 10.54 8.69 -5.71
C GLU A 112 10.82 8.08 -4.33
N GLU A 113 12.06 8.14 -3.90
CA GLU A 113 12.54 7.68 -2.62
C GLU A 113 12.65 8.82 -1.62
N PHE A 114 12.21 8.57 -0.40
CA PHE A 114 12.38 9.51 0.70
C PHE A 114 12.55 8.79 2.03
N SER A 115 13.00 9.55 3.02
CA SER A 115 13.12 9.08 4.40
C SER A 115 12.41 10.01 5.36
N LEU A 116 11.88 9.41 6.42
CA LEU A 116 11.28 10.12 7.56
C LEU A 116 12.02 9.71 8.83
N THR A 117 12.61 10.67 9.52
CA THR A 117 13.38 10.38 10.74
C THR A 117 12.93 11.23 11.91
N SER A 118 12.79 10.59 13.07
CA SER A 118 12.64 11.27 14.36
C SER A 118 13.72 10.79 15.33
N SER A 119 13.69 11.30 16.57
CA SER A 119 14.56 10.78 17.64
C SER A 119 14.21 9.35 18.08
N LYS A 120 13.05 8.82 17.68
CA LYS A 120 12.55 7.51 18.15
C LYS A 120 12.48 6.45 17.05
N VAL A 121 12.05 6.84 15.86
CA VAL A 121 11.71 5.92 14.77
C VAL A 121 12.14 6.52 13.43
N TRP A 122 12.59 5.65 12.54
CA TRP A 122 13.09 5.95 11.20
C TRP A 122 12.31 5.12 10.18
N TYR A 123 11.95 5.74 9.06
CA TYR A 123 11.23 5.09 7.98
C TYR A 123 11.93 5.35 6.64
N ALA A 124 12.07 4.28 5.86
CA ALA A 124 12.39 4.33 4.44
C ALA A 124 11.07 4.28 3.67
N ALA A 125 10.93 5.06 2.60
CA ALA A 125 9.70 5.14 1.85
C ALA A 125 9.96 5.34 0.36
N VAL A 126 9.06 4.81 -0.46
CA VAL A 126 9.11 4.84 -1.91
C VAL A 126 7.70 5.09 -2.44
N TRP A 127 7.54 6.16 -3.20
CA TRP A 127 6.40 6.32 -4.10
C TRP A 127 6.71 5.60 -5.42
N MET A 128 5.72 4.89 -5.97
CA MET A 128 5.74 4.45 -7.37
C MET A 128 4.48 4.96 -8.05
N ASP A 129 4.66 5.65 -9.16
CA ASP A 129 3.58 6.21 -9.97
C ASP A 129 3.48 5.43 -11.27
N SER A 130 2.28 4.99 -11.62
CA SER A 130 1.96 4.27 -12.84
C SER A 130 0.64 4.77 -13.41
N PRO A 131 0.32 4.47 -14.68
CA PRO A 131 -0.94 4.93 -15.28
C PRO A 131 -2.21 4.42 -14.59
N GLU A 132 -2.12 3.29 -13.88
CA GLU A 132 -3.28 2.63 -13.26
C GLU A 132 -3.42 3.02 -11.79
N ASN A 133 -2.31 3.18 -11.08
CA ASN A 133 -2.32 3.39 -9.64
C ASN A 133 -1.06 4.10 -9.15
N VAL A 134 -1.19 4.71 -7.97
CA VAL A 134 -0.07 5.23 -7.18
C VAL A 134 0.14 4.32 -5.98
N LEU A 135 1.38 3.89 -5.76
CA LEU A 135 1.77 3.06 -4.62
C LEU A 135 2.66 3.86 -3.65
N LEU A 136 2.43 3.67 -2.36
CA LEU A 136 3.37 4.04 -1.30
C LEU A 136 3.80 2.79 -0.57
N GLY A 137 5.07 2.43 -0.73
CA GLY A 137 5.74 1.49 0.15
C GLY A 137 6.50 2.25 1.21
N TRP A 138 6.45 1.80 2.46
CA TRP A 138 7.42 2.21 3.46
C TRP A 138 7.77 1.07 4.41
N CYS A 139 8.90 1.20 5.08
CA CYS A 139 9.33 0.26 6.08
C CYS A 139 9.91 0.96 7.31
N SER A 140 9.74 0.35 8.49
CA SER A 140 10.45 0.79 9.69
C SER A 140 11.91 0.35 9.59
N VAL A 141 12.84 1.30 9.75
CA VAL A 141 14.28 1.05 9.66
C VAL A 141 14.87 0.83 11.04
N VAL A 142 15.48 -0.33 11.23
CA VAL A 142 16.27 -0.63 12.43
C VAL A 142 17.76 -0.53 12.11
N LYS A 143 18.52 0.12 13.00
CA LYS A 143 19.98 0.20 12.87
C LYS A 143 20.60 -1.18 12.91
N LYS A 144 21.64 -1.37 12.08
CA LYS A 144 22.51 -2.54 12.12
C LYS A 144 23.39 -2.52 13.37
#